data_AF-A0A502GVC8-F1
#
_entry.id   AF-A0A502GVC8-F1
#
_cell.length_a   1.000
_cell.length_b   1.000
_cell.length_c   1.000
_cell.angle_alpha   90.00
_cell.angle_beta   90.00
_cell.angle_gamma   90.00
#
_symmetry.space_group_name_H-M   'P 1'
#
loop_
_entity.id
_entity.type
_entity.pdbx_description
1 polymer ?
#
loop_
_entity_poly.entity_id
_entity_poly.type
_entity_poly.pdbx_seq_one_letter_code
_entity_poly.pdbx_strand_id
1 'polypeptide(L)'
;MPFSEAYLRSIVLGDVVGNFPPFTTGSVTKTDNYIRKIVARLASSATLLVEADFSSYGSGFASYVEVRISQKSQSAAVTQRPSQRTVSQTNCLLLYISRLTPYWFYGGDNWFETAGQGERAGSGLFLTPGSQIIINQQIWQHERQRVEAVLQEFRYGLLTPEELEQPAPAGIYIPTELAEKPYTVFDCFFYWQD
;
A
#
# COMPACT_ATOMS: atom_id res chain seq x y z
N MET A 1 17.60 7.49 -13.46
CA MET A 1 16.73 7.52 -12.26
C MET A 1 15.70 8.62 -12.43
N PRO A 2 14.39 8.30 -12.41
CA PRO A 2 13.33 9.30 -12.58
C PRO A 2 13.22 10.25 -11.38
N PHE A 3 13.73 9.84 -10.21
CA PHE A 3 13.75 10.65 -8.99
C PHE A 3 15.16 11.14 -8.69
N SER A 4 15.27 12.41 -8.26
CA SER A 4 16.55 12.95 -7.82
C SER A 4 16.95 12.38 -6.46
N GLU A 5 18.26 12.28 -6.21
CA GLU A 5 18.77 11.84 -4.91
C GLU A 5 18.26 12.73 -3.75
N ALA A 6 18.26 14.05 -3.95
CA ALA A 6 17.75 15.00 -2.94
C ALA A 6 16.29 14.71 -2.57
N TYR A 7 15.46 14.40 -3.58
CA TYR A 7 14.06 14.03 -3.38
C TYR A 7 13.92 12.74 -2.57
N LEU A 8 14.65 11.67 -2.94
CA LEU A 8 14.60 10.40 -2.20
C LEU A 8 15.08 10.54 -0.76
N ARG A 9 16.13 11.34 -0.51
CA ARG A 9 16.64 11.60 0.84
C ARG A 9 15.63 12.36 1.70
N SER A 10 14.95 13.38 1.15
CA SER A 10 13.90 14.10 1.89
C SER A 10 12.78 13.17 2.34
N ILE A 11 12.32 12.26 1.47
CA ILE A 11 11.26 11.31 1.83
C ILE A 11 11.70 10.43 3.01
N VAL A 12 12.92 9.89 2.96
CA VAL A 12 13.42 9.00 4.02
C VAL A 12 13.65 9.73 5.35
N LEU A 13 13.86 11.05 5.31
CA LEU A 13 13.89 11.90 6.51
C LEU A 13 12.50 12.19 7.11
N GLY A 14 11.43 11.71 6.46
CA GLY A 14 10.05 11.95 6.87
C GLY A 14 9.45 13.25 6.33
N ASP A 15 10.13 13.95 5.42
CA ASP A 15 9.60 15.17 4.83
C ASP A 15 8.44 14.84 3.89
N VAL A 16 7.37 15.62 3.98
CA VAL A 16 6.29 15.60 2.99
C VAL A 16 6.70 16.44 1.79
N VAL A 17 6.87 15.81 0.63
CA VAL A 17 7.37 16.42 -0.61
C VAL A 17 6.33 16.35 -1.73
N GLY A 18 6.05 17.50 -2.34
CA GLY A 18 5.20 17.58 -3.52
C GLY A 18 4.90 19.03 -3.91
N ASN A 19 4.31 19.21 -5.10
CA ASN A 19 4.11 20.54 -5.71
C ASN A 19 2.65 21.02 -5.66
N PHE A 20 1.78 20.35 -4.91
CA PHE A 20 0.39 20.76 -4.70
C PHE A 20 -0.09 20.48 -3.28
N PRO A 21 -1.15 21.16 -2.78
CA PRO A 21 -1.74 20.84 -1.48
C PRO A 21 -2.33 19.42 -1.45
N PRO A 22 -2.16 18.63 -0.37
CA PRO A 22 -1.57 19.02 0.91
C PRO A 22 -0.04 18.91 0.97
N PHE A 23 0.63 18.37 -0.03
CA PHE A 23 2.08 18.11 0.02
C PHE A 23 2.93 19.37 0.17
N THR A 24 2.48 20.50 -0.39
CA THR A 24 3.16 21.80 -0.18
C THR A 24 3.11 22.31 1.26
N THR A 25 2.32 21.67 2.14
CA THR A 25 2.17 22.10 3.53
C THR A 25 3.14 21.43 4.50
N GLY A 26 3.88 20.41 4.06
CA GLY A 26 4.82 19.68 4.92
C GLY A 26 4.15 18.81 6.00
N SER A 27 2.82 18.64 5.99
CA SER A 27 2.07 18.05 7.10
C SER A 27 1.49 16.67 6.77
N VAL A 28 1.99 15.64 7.44
CA VAL A 28 1.47 14.26 7.36
C VAL A 28 -0.03 14.21 7.69
N THR A 29 -0.48 14.91 8.74
CA THR A 29 -1.90 14.94 9.11
C THR A 29 -2.80 15.48 7.99
N LYS A 30 -2.32 16.47 7.22
CA LYS A 30 -3.07 16.98 6.06
C LYS A 30 -3.05 15.98 4.91
N THR A 31 -1.93 15.28 4.68
CA THR A 31 -1.88 14.18 3.71
C THR A 31 -2.80 13.03 4.09
N ASP A 32 -2.83 12.60 5.35
CA ASP A 32 -3.74 11.58 5.84
C ASP A 32 -5.20 11.94 5.62
N ASN A 33 -5.59 13.18 5.93
CA ASN A 33 -6.93 13.67 5.66
C ASN A 33 -7.27 13.68 4.16
N TYR A 34 -6.27 13.86 3.31
CA TYR A 34 -6.44 13.78 1.86
C TYR A 34 -6.58 12.33 1.39
N ILE A 35 -5.77 11.41 1.91
CA ILE A 35 -5.89 9.97 1.67
C ILE A 35 -7.24 9.43 2.17
N ARG A 36 -7.76 9.90 3.30
CA ARG A 36 -9.11 9.54 3.78
C ARG A 36 -10.20 9.87 2.77
N LYS A 37 -10.06 10.97 2.02
CA LYS A 37 -11.00 11.31 0.93
C LYS A 37 -10.88 10.35 -0.24
N ILE A 38 -9.66 9.93 -0.60
CA ILE A 38 -9.43 8.88 -1.61
C ILE A 38 -10.09 7.58 -1.18
N VAL A 39 -9.84 7.14 0.07
CA VAL A 39 -10.43 5.91 0.62
C VAL A 39 -11.95 5.99 0.63
N ALA A 40 -12.55 7.11 1.06
CA ALA A 40 -13.99 7.30 1.02
C ALA A 40 -14.54 7.27 -0.42
N ARG A 41 -13.81 7.85 -1.38
CA ARG A 41 -14.18 7.81 -2.80
C ARG A 41 -14.14 6.38 -3.35
N LEU A 42 -13.12 5.60 -3.03
CA LEU A 42 -13.04 4.19 -3.41
C LEU A 42 -14.17 3.36 -2.76
N ALA A 43 -14.42 3.58 -1.47
CA ALA A 43 -15.44 2.89 -0.69
C ALA A 43 -16.88 3.20 -1.14
N SER A 44 -17.10 4.32 -1.86
CA SER A 44 -18.39 4.64 -2.49
C SER A 44 -18.79 3.67 -3.60
N SER A 45 -17.86 2.83 -4.07
CA SER A 45 -18.14 1.80 -5.07
C SER A 45 -19.10 0.73 -4.53
N ALA A 46 -20.17 0.46 -5.27
CA ALA A 46 -21.13 -0.57 -4.91
C ALA A 46 -20.49 -1.98 -4.85
N THR A 47 -19.43 -2.22 -5.63
CA THR A 47 -18.82 -3.56 -5.81
C THR A 47 -17.59 -3.83 -4.95
N LEU A 48 -17.00 -2.79 -4.33
CA LEU A 48 -15.74 -2.90 -3.59
C LEU A 48 -15.93 -2.78 -2.09
N LEU A 49 -15.26 -3.66 -1.33
CA LEU A 49 -14.96 -3.46 0.07
C LEU A 49 -13.56 -2.83 0.15
N VAL A 50 -13.43 -1.75 0.93
CA VAL A 50 -12.19 -1.00 1.07
C VAL A 50 -11.88 -0.84 2.55
N GLU A 51 -10.71 -1.32 2.95
CA GLU A 51 -10.20 -1.24 4.32
C GLU A 51 -8.86 -0.51 4.29
N ALA A 52 -8.65 0.44 5.20
CA ALA A 52 -7.44 1.27 5.19
C ALA A 52 -6.88 1.39 6.60
N ASP A 53 -5.57 1.20 6.73
CA ASP A 53 -4.85 1.35 7.99
C ASP A 53 -4.06 2.66 8.06
N PHE A 54 -4.59 3.60 8.82
CA PHE A 54 -3.94 4.88 9.12
C PHE A 54 -3.13 4.86 10.43
N SER A 55 -3.23 3.77 11.20
CA SER A 55 -2.59 3.63 12.50
C SER A 55 -1.21 2.98 12.45
N SER A 56 -0.71 2.65 11.25
CA SER A 56 0.58 1.97 11.08
C SER A 56 0.63 0.64 11.84
N TYR A 57 -0.42 -0.18 11.75
CA TYR A 57 -0.57 -1.44 12.49
C TYR A 57 -0.56 -1.29 14.02
N GLY A 58 -0.78 -0.07 14.53
CA GLY A 58 -0.81 0.23 15.96
C GLY A 58 0.56 0.46 16.61
N SER A 59 1.65 0.44 15.84
CA SER A 59 3.01 0.76 16.34
C SER A 59 3.84 1.53 15.31
N GLY A 60 4.70 2.42 15.80
CA GLY A 60 5.62 3.17 14.96
C GLY A 60 4.97 4.09 13.92
N PHE A 61 5.69 4.30 12.81
CA PHE A 61 5.32 5.14 11.69
C PHE A 61 5.53 4.41 10.36
N ALA A 62 4.44 4.21 9.62
CA ALA A 62 4.50 3.86 8.21
C ALA A 62 4.50 5.13 7.35
N SER A 63 5.43 5.22 6.40
CA SER A 63 5.48 6.28 5.38
C SER A 63 4.31 6.22 4.38
N TYR A 64 3.43 5.22 4.52
CA TYR A 64 2.28 4.95 3.67
C TYR A 64 1.03 4.59 4.48
N VAL A 65 -0.12 4.68 3.82
CA VAL A 65 -1.38 4.08 4.26
C VAL A 65 -1.57 2.81 3.47
N GLU A 66 -1.69 1.68 4.18
CA GLU A 66 -2.07 0.42 3.57
C GLU A 66 -3.57 0.46 3.28
N VAL A 67 -3.96 0.17 2.04
CA VAL A 67 -5.36 0.07 1.63
C VAL A 67 -5.60 -1.26 0.95
N ARG A 68 -6.54 -2.04 1.48
CA ARG A 68 -6.97 -3.33 0.95
C ARG A 68 -8.28 -3.15 0.21
N ILE A 69 -8.35 -3.73 -0.98
CA ILE A 69 -9.54 -3.71 -1.82
C ILE A 69 -9.93 -5.14 -2.14
N SER A 70 -11.15 -5.52 -1.79
CA SER A 70 -11.73 -6.81 -2.16
C SER A 70 -13.07 -6.63 -2.87
N GLN A 71 -13.50 -7.62 -3.66
CA GLN A 71 -14.82 -7.60 -4.27
C GLN A 71 -15.87 -8.08 -3.26
N LYS A 72 -16.95 -7.33 -3.07
CA LYS A 72 -18.03 -7.70 -2.12
C LYS A 72 -18.69 -9.05 -2.42
N SER A 73 -18.69 -9.47 -3.69
CA SER A 73 -19.29 -10.73 -4.14
C SER A 73 -18.36 -11.93 -4.02
N GLN A 74 -17.06 -11.73 -3.83
CA GLN A 74 -16.03 -12.80 -3.81
C GLN A 74 -15.19 -12.79 -2.54
N SER A 75 -15.57 -12.03 -1.52
CA SER A 75 -14.78 -11.80 -0.30
C SER A 75 -14.66 -12.99 0.65
N ALA A 76 -14.98 -14.22 0.23
CA ALA A 76 -14.79 -15.43 1.02
C ALA A 76 -14.64 -16.69 0.15
N ALA A 77 -13.41 -17.05 -0.25
CA ALA A 77 -13.14 -18.45 -0.57
C ALA A 77 -12.95 -19.19 0.77
N VAL A 78 -14.01 -19.82 1.26
CA VAL A 78 -13.97 -20.63 2.48
C VAL A 78 -13.40 -22.00 2.13
N THR A 79 -12.14 -22.25 2.46
CA THR A 79 -11.58 -23.61 2.44
C THR A 79 -11.82 -24.26 3.80
N GLN A 80 -12.62 -25.34 3.82
CA GLN A 80 -12.86 -26.14 5.03
C GLN A 80 -11.81 -27.27 5.21
N ARG A 81 -11.70 -27.72 6.46
CA ARG A 81 -10.51 -28.14 7.23
C ARG A 81 -10.20 -29.65 7.14
N PRO A 82 -9.07 -30.09 7.71
CA PRO A 82 -9.13 -31.19 8.69
C PRO A 82 -8.59 -30.72 10.05
N SER A 83 -9.45 -30.73 11.07
CA SER A 83 -9.25 -30.31 12.49
C SER A 83 -9.33 -28.80 12.78
N GLN A 84 -10.54 -28.35 13.15
CA GLN A 84 -10.83 -27.15 13.96
C GLN A 84 -10.23 -25.74 13.63
N ARG A 85 -9.56 -25.50 12.50
CA ARG A 85 -9.22 -24.15 11.97
C ARG A 85 -9.72 -23.87 10.55
N THR A 86 -10.46 -22.78 10.34
CA THR A 86 -10.98 -22.37 9.02
C THR A 86 -9.98 -21.38 8.50
N VAL A 87 -9.42 -21.68 7.33
CA VAL A 87 -8.58 -20.75 6.60
C VAL A 87 -9.43 -20.23 5.45
N SER A 88 -9.82 -18.96 5.53
CA SER A 88 -10.42 -18.26 4.39
C SER A 88 -9.32 -17.53 3.65
N GLN A 89 -9.26 -17.73 2.34
CA GLN A 89 -8.41 -16.96 1.45
C GLN A 89 -9.30 -15.92 0.74
N THR A 90 -8.94 -14.66 0.86
CA THR A 90 -9.60 -13.57 0.14
C THR A 90 -8.59 -12.99 -0.83
N ASN A 91 -8.92 -13.06 -2.12
CA ASN A 91 -8.17 -12.34 -3.13
C ASN A 91 -8.40 -10.84 -2.89
N CYS A 92 -7.33 -10.07 -2.76
CA CYS A 92 -7.42 -8.62 -2.63
C CYS A 92 -6.35 -7.92 -3.47
N LEU A 93 -6.64 -6.67 -3.79
CA LEU A 93 -5.66 -5.72 -4.29
C LEU A 93 -5.16 -4.92 -3.08
N LEU A 94 -3.86 -5.00 -2.82
CA LEU A 94 -3.18 -4.25 -1.76
C LEU A 94 -2.52 -3.02 -2.35
N LEU A 95 -2.76 -1.86 -1.74
CA LEU A 95 -2.23 -0.58 -2.17
C LEU A 95 -1.39 0.02 -1.05
N TYR A 96 -0.25 0.58 -1.41
CA TYR A 96 0.48 1.52 -0.56
C TYR A 96 0.31 2.92 -1.13
N ILE A 97 -0.37 3.79 -0.38
CA ILE A 97 -0.54 5.20 -0.73
C ILE A 97 0.39 6.02 0.16
N SER A 98 1.39 6.69 -0.43
CA SER A 98 2.41 7.42 0.34
C SER A 98 1.78 8.61 1.10
N ARG A 99 2.18 8.75 2.37
CA ARG A 99 1.89 9.92 3.23
C ARG A 99 2.84 11.08 2.95
N LEU A 100 4.00 10.77 2.38
CA LEU A 100 5.09 11.71 2.21
C LEU A 100 5.16 12.25 0.78
N THR A 101 4.58 11.55 -0.19
CA THR A 101 4.63 11.96 -1.60
C THR A 101 3.33 11.67 -2.34
N PRO A 102 3.03 12.35 -3.46
CA PRO A 102 1.84 12.10 -4.27
C PRO A 102 2.00 10.86 -5.16
N TYR A 103 2.50 9.76 -4.60
CA TYR A 103 2.71 8.52 -5.31
C TYR A 103 2.10 7.33 -4.56
N TRP A 104 1.75 6.31 -5.34
CA TRP A 104 1.21 5.06 -4.82
C TRP A 104 1.72 3.89 -5.63
N PHE A 105 1.62 2.72 -5.02
CA PHE A 105 1.94 1.44 -5.64
C PHE A 105 0.91 0.40 -5.22
N TYR A 106 0.82 -0.69 -5.97
CA TYR A 106 -0.08 -1.78 -5.65
C TYR A 106 0.51 -3.15 -5.99
N GLY A 107 -0.07 -4.18 -5.40
CA GLY A 107 0.21 -5.57 -5.67
C GLY A 107 -1.01 -6.43 -5.39
N GLY A 108 -0.99 -7.66 -5.88
CA GLY A 108 -2.02 -8.64 -5.57
C GLY A 108 -1.62 -9.39 -4.32
N ASP A 109 -2.53 -9.46 -3.35
CA ASP A 109 -2.30 -10.26 -2.15
C ASP A 109 -3.43 -11.27 -1.95
N ASN A 110 -3.06 -12.41 -1.38
CA ASN A 110 -3.98 -13.41 -0.87
C ASN A 110 -4.03 -13.23 0.63
N TRP A 111 -5.08 -12.60 1.13
CA TRP A 111 -5.24 -12.45 2.58
C TRP A 111 -5.77 -13.75 3.16
N PHE A 112 -5.02 -14.32 4.11
CA PHE A 112 -5.43 -15.51 4.83
C PHE A 112 -5.97 -15.10 6.19
N GLU A 113 -7.27 -15.36 6.43
CA GLU A 113 -7.83 -15.33 7.78
C GLU A 113 -7.91 -16.75 8.32
N THR A 114 -7.23 -16.99 9.44
CA THR A 114 -7.44 -18.21 10.22
C THR A 114 -8.40 -17.89 11.36
N ALA A 115 -9.56 -18.54 11.36
CA ALA A 115 -10.51 -18.50 12.47
C ALA A 115 -10.47 -19.85 13.24
N GLY A 116 -10.08 -19.81 14.51
CA GLY A 116 -10.09 -20.94 15.43
C GLY A 116 -10.53 -20.49 16.83
N GLN A 117 -11.35 -21.29 17.52
CA GLN A 117 -11.84 -21.12 18.91
C GLN A 117 -11.75 -19.68 19.51
N GLY A 118 -12.36 -18.68 18.87
CA GLY A 118 -12.45 -17.31 19.39
C GLY A 118 -11.38 -16.31 18.91
N GLU A 119 -10.33 -16.76 18.21
CA GLU A 119 -9.27 -15.90 17.68
C GLU A 119 -9.35 -15.80 16.15
N ARG A 120 -9.29 -14.56 15.65
CA ARG A 120 -9.06 -14.24 14.24
C ARG A 120 -7.63 -13.73 14.11
N ALA A 121 -6.77 -14.51 13.45
CA ALA A 121 -5.43 -14.07 13.07
C ALA A 121 -5.41 -13.92 11.55
N GLY A 122 -5.01 -12.74 11.08
CA GLY A 122 -4.79 -12.46 9.67
C GLY A 122 -3.31 -12.21 9.41
N SER A 123 -2.77 -12.81 8.35
CA SER A 123 -1.42 -12.53 7.86
C SER A 123 -1.51 -11.95 6.46
N GLY A 124 -0.96 -10.75 6.25
CA GLY A 124 -0.80 -10.14 4.93
C GLY A 124 0.63 -10.21 4.47
N LEU A 125 0.82 -10.22 3.16
CA LEU A 125 2.14 -10.08 2.54
C LEU A 125 2.45 -8.59 2.36
N PHE A 126 3.68 -8.20 2.65
CA PHE A 126 4.17 -6.86 2.33
C PHE A 126 4.33 -6.71 0.81
N LEU A 127 4.06 -5.51 0.30
CA LEU A 127 4.40 -5.20 -1.09
C LEU A 127 5.91 -5.17 -1.29
N THR A 128 6.33 -5.58 -2.48
CA THR A 128 7.69 -5.50 -3.02
C THR A 128 7.58 -4.97 -4.46
N PRO A 129 8.67 -4.51 -5.10
CA PRO A 129 8.60 -4.07 -6.50
C PRO A 129 7.98 -5.10 -7.46
N GLY A 130 8.20 -6.40 -7.21
CA GLY A 130 7.64 -7.49 -8.01
C GLY A 130 6.16 -7.81 -7.75
N SER A 131 5.50 -7.17 -6.78
CA SER A 131 4.15 -7.55 -6.36
C SER A 131 3.06 -7.32 -7.41
N GLN A 132 3.29 -6.49 -8.44
CA GLN A 132 2.35 -6.34 -9.56
C GLN A 132 2.27 -7.59 -10.47
N ILE A 133 3.34 -8.39 -10.54
CA ILE A 133 3.42 -9.57 -11.40
C ILE A 133 2.46 -10.67 -10.92
N ILE A 134 2.20 -10.71 -9.62
CA ILE A 134 1.43 -11.76 -8.95
C ILE A 134 -0.09 -11.54 -9.10
N ILE A 135 -0.52 -10.40 -9.65
CA ILE A 135 -1.93 -10.06 -9.80
C ILE A 135 -2.57 -10.90 -10.90
N ASN A 136 -3.69 -11.55 -10.57
CA ASN A 136 -4.58 -12.09 -11.57
C ASN A 136 -5.26 -10.95 -12.34
N GLN A 137 -4.63 -10.53 -13.45
CA GLN A 137 -5.09 -9.42 -14.27
C GLN A 137 -6.51 -9.64 -14.79
N GLN A 138 -6.93 -10.88 -15.07
CA GLN A 138 -8.29 -11.15 -15.57
C GLN A 138 -9.36 -10.82 -14.52
N ILE A 139 -9.06 -11.04 -13.23
CA ILE A 139 -10.00 -10.76 -12.13
C ILE A 139 -10.00 -9.28 -11.77
N TRP A 140 -8.82 -8.64 -11.76
CA TRP A 140 -8.63 -7.31 -11.16
C TRP A 140 -8.52 -6.16 -12.16
N GLN A 141 -8.48 -6.42 -13.47
CA GLN A 141 -8.23 -5.36 -14.46
C GLN A 141 -9.19 -4.18 -14.34
N HIS A 142 -10.49 -4.45 -14.21
CA HIS A 142 -11.50 -3.40 -14.14
C HIS A 142 -11.43 -2.62 -12.81
N GLU A 143 -11.29 -3.32 -11.68
CA GLU A 143 -11.13 -2.70 -10.37
C GLU A 143 -9.84 -1.88 -10.29
N ARG A 144 -8.74 -2.39 -10.85
CA ARG A 144 -7.46 -1.69 -10.95
C ARG A 144 -7.58 -0.39 -11.74
N GLN A 145 -8.22 -0.42 -12.91
CA GLN A 145 -8.46 0.79 -13.71
C GLN A 145 -9.30 1.82 -12.96
N ARG A 146 -10.30 1.37 -12.20
CA ARG A 146 -11.13 2.26 -11.36
C ARG A 146 -10.31 2.89 -10.24
N VAL A 147 -9.50 2.09 -9.56
CA VAL A 147 -8.59 2.55 -8.49
C VAL A 147 -7.61 3.59 -9.03
N GLU A 148 -6.98 3.29 -10.16
CA GLU A 148 -6.04 4.18 -10.84
C GLU A 148 -6.71 5.50 -11.23
N ALA A 149 -7.91 5.45 -11.81
CA ALA A 149 -8.67 6.65 -12.16
C ALA A 149 -9.00 7.52 -10.94
N VAL A 150 -9.40 6.91 -9.81
CA VAL A 150 -9.66 7.65 -8.57
C VAL A 150 -8.38 8.26 -8.02
N LEU A 151 -7.27 7.54 -7.96
CA LEU A 151 -6.00 8.11 -7.47
C LEU A 151 -5.49 9.22 -8.38
N GLN A 152 -5.66 9.08 -9.69
CA GLN A 152 -5.32 10.12 -10.66
C GLN A 152 -6.19 11.39 -10.50
N GLU A 153 -7.49 11.25 -10.20
CA GLU A 153 -8.38 12.39 -9.86
C GLU A 153 -7.82 13.19 -8.68
N PHE A 154 -7.21 12.50 -7.71
CA PHE A 154 -6.54 13.10 -6.56
C PHE A 154 -5.05 13.39 -6.81
N ARG A 155 -4.62 13.39 -8.07
CA ARG A 155 -3.26 13.72 -8.53
C ARG A 155 -2.16 12.83 -7.95
N TYR A 156 -2.49 11.61 -7.56
CA TYR A 156 -1.51 10.59 -7.19
C TYR A 156 -1.00 9.85 -8.43
N GLY A 157 0.32 9.81 -8.59
CA GLY A 157 1.00 9.07 -9.66
C GLY A 157 1.23 7.61 -9.29
N LEU A 158 0.97 6.70 -10.22
CA LEU A 158 1.30 5.28 -10.06
C LEU A 158 2.80 5.07 -10.34
N LEU A 159 3.51 4.45 -9.40
CA LEU A 159 4.89 4.02 -9.57
C LEU A 159 4.94 2.70 -10.34
N THR A 160 5.96 2.52 -11.19
CA THR A 160 6.19 1.26 -11.90
C THR A 160 7.20 0.37 -11.18
N PRO A 161 7.14 -0.97 -11.37
CA PRO A 161 8.17 -1.87 -10.85
C PRO A 161 9.59 -1.46 -11.26
N GLU A 162 9.79 -1.05 -12.52
CA GLU A 162 11.09 -0.65 -13.05
C GLU A 162 11.64 0.63 -12.41
N GLU A 163 10.77 1.52 -11.93
CA GLU A 163 11.18 2.68 -11.15
C GLU A 163 11.60 2.29 -9.74
N LEU A 164 10.85 1.35 -9.14
CA LEU A 164 11.00 0.94 -7.75
C LEU A 164 12.16 -0.03 -7.51
N GLU A 165 12.53 -0.83 -8.51
CA GLU A 165 13.68 -1.74 -8.48
C GLU A 165 15.04 -1.03 -8.58
N GLN A 166 15.05 0.26 -8.93
CA GLN A 166 16.31 0.99 -9.05
C GLN A 166 17.04 1.05 -7.70
N PRO A 167 18.38 0.94 -7.66
CA PRO A 167 19.14 1.01 -6.41
C PRO A 167 18.91 2.35 -5.71
N ALA A 168 18.73 2.37 -4.40
CA ALA A 168 18.62 3.63 -3.66
C ALA A 168 19.95 4.43 -3.71
N PRO A 169 19.93 5.75 -3.41
CA PRO A 169 21.14 6.55 -3.35
C PRO A 169 22.20 5.96 -2.42
N ALA A 170 23.47 6.03 -2.83
CA ALA A 170 24.56 5.50 -2.04
C ALA A 170 24.63 6.14 -0.65
N GLY A 171 24.85 5.33 0.39
CA GLY A 171 24.94 5.81 1.76
C GLY A 171 23.62 6.35 2.34
N ILE A 172 22.47 6.11 1.70
CA ILE A 172 21.17 6.39 2.32
C ILE A 172 20.95 5.45 3.50
N TYR A 173 20.41 6.00 4.59
CA TYR A 173 19.94 5.23 5.74
C TYR A 173 18.43 5.32 5.77
N ILE A 174 17.75 4.19 5.64
CA ILE A 174 16.30 4.09 5.68
C ILE A 174 15.95 3.49 7.04
N PRO A 175 15.16 4.18 7.88
CA PRO A 175 14.82 3.70 9.22
C PRO A 175 13.72 2.63 9.12
N THR A 176 14.04 1.50 8.48
CA THR A 176 13.09 0.44 8.20
C THR A 176 13.55 -0.89 8.76
N GLU A 177 12.63 -1.63 9.36
CA GLU A 177 12.83 -3.04 9.75
C GLU A 177 12.35 -4.00 8.64
N LEU A 178 11.68 -3.49 7.62
CA LEU A 178 11.06 -4.30 6.56
C LEU A 178 12.04 -4.72 5.45
N ALA A 179 13.23 -4.11 5.40
CA ALA A 179 14.18 -4.33 4.31
C ALA A 179 15.63 -4.38 4.79
N GLU A 180 16.41 -5.25 4.17
CA GLU A 180 17.86 -5.31 4.33
C GLU A 180 18.56 -4.64 3.14
N LYS A 181 19.80 -4.20 3.35
CA LYS A 181 20.62 -3.64 2.27
C LYS A 181 20.97 -4.72 1.24
N PRO A 182 21.11 -4.37 -0.05
CA PRO A 182 21.04 -3.01 -0.62
C PRO A 182 19.60 -2.51 -0.76
N TYR A 183 19.36 -1.27 -0.34
CA TYR A 183 18.05 -0.63 -0.51
C TYR A 183 17.78 -0.27 -1.97
N THR A 184 16.49 -0.21 -2.29
CA THR A 184 15.94 0.21 -3.57
C THR A 184 15.13 1.49 -3.42
N VAL A 185 14.68 2.06 -4.54
CA VAL A 185 13.75 3.20 -4.54
C VAL A 185 12.45 2.84 -3.81
N PHE A 186 11.98 1.60 -3.89
CA PHE A 186 10.82 1.14 -3.12
C PHE A 186 10.94 1.44 -1.63
N ASP A 187 12.08 1.09 -1.04
CA ASP A 187 12.34 1.28 0.39
C ASP A 187 12.38 2.76 0.77
N CYS A 188 12.66 3.65 -0.19
CA CYS A 188 12.61 5.09 0.05
C CYS A 188 11.16 5.60 0.13
N PHE A 189 10.25 5.06 -0.69
CA PHE A 189 8.85 5.49 -0.74
C PHE A 189 7.98 4.79 0.32
N PHE A 190 8.30 3.54 0.63
CA PHE A 190 7.47 2.64 1.42
C PHE A 190 8.30 1.92 2.48
N TYR A 191 8.52 2.60 3.60
CA TYR A 191 9.15 2.06 4.80
C TYR A 191 8.24 2.17 6.03
N TRP A 192 8.52 1.32 7.02
CA TRP A 192 7.92 1.35 8.34
C TRP A 192 9.02 1.36 9.40
N GLN A 193 8.89 2.29 10.34
CA GLN A 193 9.80 2.51 11.46
C GLN A 193 9.04 2.24 12.76
N ASP A 194 9.51 1.32 13.62
CA ASP A 194 8.96 1.13 14.97
C ASP A 194 9.36 2.28 15.93
#